data_AF-A0A7R9VI01-F1
#
_entry.id   AF-A0A7R9VI01-F1
#
_cell.length_a   1.000
_cell.length_b   1.000
_cell.length_c   1.000
_cell.angle_alpha   90.00
_cell.angle_beta   90.00
_cell.angle_gamma   90.00
#
_symmetry.space_group_name_H-M   'P 1'
#
loop_
_entity.id
_entity.type
_entity.pdbx_description
1 polymer ?
#
loop_
_entity_poly.entity_id
_entity_poly.type
_entity_poly.pdbx_seq_one_letter_code
_entity_poly.pdbx_strand_id
1 'polypeptide(L)'
;MGGGSIGGRVEVIGFSRELHIFQSKQRPKKLTLHCSDFSSVDVLVKGGEDVRVDARVQQLFELLNGLSQQHAGCARRRLHAPTFGVVAMSLSCGLLGFVPGTRPLQDIVESAAPPGAMDAAAAAYHRHVYGARGAAPDGLRRYLSNFADMGAEEAAAGLSRATAHLPWTALRDAVLMLRTIPRGRGGRRHRRR
;
A
#
# COMPACT_ATOMS: atom_id res chain seq x y z
N MET A 1 29.32 17.91 23.14
CA MET A 1 29.18 19.11 22.30
C MET A 1 27.81 19.05 21.65
N GLY A 2 26.84 19.79 22.20
CA GLY A 2 25.44 19.75 21.80
C GLY A 2 25.21 20.51 20.50
N GLY A 3 24.58 19.86 19.53
CA GLY A 3 24.01 20.51 18.35
C GLY A 3 22.53 20.75 18.61
N GLY A 4 22.18 21.98 18.99
CA GLY A 4 20.80 22.43 19.05
C GLY A 4 20.19 22.41 17.65
N SER A 5 19.14 21.63 17.46
CA SER A 5 18.28 21.71 16.28
C SER A 5 17.58 23.07 16.31
N ILE A 6 17.92 23.96 15.39
CA ILE A 6 17.19 25.22 15.18
C ILE A 6 15.79 24.82 14.68
N GLY A 7 14.80 24.89 15.56
CA GLY A 7 13.39 24.63 15.28
C GLY A 7 12.76 25.73 14.44
N GLY A 8 13.20 25.86 13.18
CA GLY A 8 12.59 26.74 12.18
C GLY A 8 11.51 26.01 11.37
N ARG A 9 10.49 26.75 10.93
CA ARG A 9 9.50 26.26 9.97
C ARG A 9 10.20 25.96 8.65
N VAL A 10 9.97 24.76 8.09
CA VAL A 10 10.46 24.39 6.76
C VAL A 10 9.46 24.91 5.72
N GLU A 11 9.96 25.63 4.73
CA GLU A 11 9.14 26.18 3.64
C GLU A 11 9.34 25.38 2.35
N VAL A 12 8.28 25.28 1.56
CA VAL A 12 8.37 24.71 0.20
C VAL A 12 8.89 25.81 -0.73
N ILE A 13 10.10 25.62 -1.25
CA ILE A 13 10.77 26.58 -2.14
C ILE A 13 10.63 26.23 -3.62
N GLY A 14 10.15 25.02 -3.93
CA GLY A 14 9.95 24.59 -5.31
C GLY A 14 9.39 23.18 -5.43
N PHE A 15 9.18 22.78 -6.69
CA PHE A 15 8.63 21.48 -7.06
C PHE A 15 9.50 20.84 -8.12
N SER A 16 9.62 19.52 -8.10
CA SER A 16 10.23 18.78 -9.21
C SER A 16 9.39 18.94 -10.48
N ARG A 17 10.06 18.96 -11.64
CA ARG A 17 9.41 18.98 -12.96
C ARG A 17 8.84 17.61 -13.35
N GLU A 18 9.24 16.56 -12.66
CA GLU A 18 8.78 15.20 -12.90
C GLU A 18 7.59 14.86 -11.99
N LEU A 19 6.55 14.29 -12.59
CA LEU A 19 5.37 13.82 -11.89
C LEU A 19 5.15 12.34 -12.21
N HIS A 20 5.05 11.50 -11.19
CA HIS A 20 4.77 10.08 -11.38
C HIS A 20 3.30 9.79 -11.14
N ILE A 21 2.60 9.27 -12.15
CA ILE A 21 1.18 8.93 -12.05
C ILE A 21 1.04 7.43 -11.82
N PHE A 22 0.43 7.03 -10.70
CA PHE A 22 0.18 5.62 -10.42
C PHE A 22 -0.98 5.08 -11.26
N GLN A 23 -0.84 3.83 -11.70
CA GLN A 23 -1.87 3.10 -12.44
C GLN A 23 -2.90 2.48 -11.48
N SER A 24 -3.67 3.34 -10.82
CA SER A 24 -4.83 2.91 -10.00
C SER A 24 -6.08 3.65 -10.43
N LYS A 25 -7.25 3.23 -9.93
CA LYS A 25 -8.56 3.80 -10.29
C LYS A 25 -8.58 5.34 -10.25
N GLN A 26 -7.99 5.93 -9.20
CA GLN A 26 -7.98 7.38 -8.99
C GLN A 26 -6.76 8.08 -9.59
N ARG A 27 -5.81 7.32 -10.13
CA ARG A 27 -4.57 7.81 -10.75
C ARG A 27 -3.87 8.89 -9.89
N PRO A 28 -3.55 8.61 -8.62
CA PRO A 28 -2.92 9.60 -7.75
C PRO A 28 -1.53 9.95 -8.28
N LYS A 29 -1.05 11.15 -7.96
CA LYS A 29 0.20 11.69 -8.52
C LYS A 29 1.24 11.85 -7.43
N LYS A 30 2.42 11.24 -7.61
CA LYS A 30 3.58 11.50 -6.77
C LYS A 30 4.24 12.79 -7.24
N LEU A 31 4.38 13.75 -6.34
CA LEU A 31 5.05 15.03 -6.54
C LEU A 31 6.19 15.15 -5.54
N THR A 32 7.37 15.57 -6.00
CA THR A 32 8.51 15.86 -5.12
C THR A 32 8.55 17.35 -4.82
N LEU A 33 8.52 17.71 -3.53
CA LEU A 33 8.63 19.06 -3.01
C LEU A 33 10.08 19.35 -2.63
N HIS A 34 10.60 20.53 -2.99
CA HIS A 34 11.90 21.01 -2.54
C HIS A 34 11.72 21.97 -1.37
N CYS A 35 12.49 21.76 -0.31
CA CYS A 35 12.35 22.46 0.95
C CYS A 35 13.52 23.42 1.22
N SER A 36 13.25 24.46 2.03
CA SER A 36 14.21 25.51 2.39
C SER A 36 15.44 24.99 3.15
N ASP A 37 15.35 23.81 3.74
CA ASP A 37 16.43 23.10 4.44
C ASP A 37 17.27 22.20 3.53
N PHE A 38 17.15 22.37 2.21
CA PHE A 38 17.78 21.53 1.17
C PHE A 38 17.32 20.07 1.17
N SER A 39 16.27 19.73 1.93
CA SER A 39 15.62 18.42 1.83
C SER A 39 14.65 18.37 0.65
N SER A 40 14.22 17.16 0.30
CA SER A 40 13.15 16.94 -0.68
C SER A 40 12.19 15.90 -0.13
N VAL A 41 10.90 16.17 -0.26
CA VAL A 41 9.83 15.32 0.29
C VAL A 41 8.91 14.86 -0.83
N ASP A 42 8.73 13.55 -0.94
CA ASP A 42 7.74 12.98 -1.86
C ASP A 42 6.35 13.01 -1.19
N VAL A 43 5.36 13.53 -1.90
CA VAL A 43 3.95 13.52 -1.50
C VAL A 43 3.10 12.86 -2.57
N LEU A 44 2.01 12.23 -2.16
CA LEU A 44 0.99 11.68 -3.02
C LEU A 44 -0.21 12.62 -3.03
N VAL A 45 -0.52 13.16 -4.21
CA VAL A 45 -1.71 13.99 -4.44
C VAL A 45 -2.89 13.07 -4.77
N LYS A 46 -3.89 13.04 -3.89
CA LYS A 46 -5.19 12.42 -4.12
C LYS A 46 -6.20 13.51 -4.48
N GLY A 47 -6.75 13.44 -5.69
CA GLY A 47 -7.81 14.34 -6.16
C GLY A 47 -9.09 13.57 -6.41
N GLY A 48 -10.23 14.24 -6.27
CA GLY A 48 -11.57 13.66 -6.37
C GLY A 48 -12.05 12.95 -5.10
N GLU A 49 -11.30 13.03 -4.00
CA GLU A 49 -11.60 12.31 -2.75
C GLU A 49 -11.35 13.20 -1.54
N ASP A 50 -12.17 13.00 -0.50
CA ASP A 50 -12.02 13.64 0.79
C ASP A 50 -11.11 12.79 1.69
N VAL A 51 -9.89 13.27 1.92
CA VAL A 51 -8.86 12.54 2.69
C VAL A 51 -8.96 12.75 4.21
N ARG A 52 -10.03 13.39 4.70
CA ARG A 52 -10.20 13.61 6.15
C ARG A 52 -10.29 12.31 6.92
N VAL A 53 -10.90 11.27 6.34
CA VAL A 53 -10.95 9.94 6.95
C VAL A 53 -9.54 9.36 7.09
N ASP A 54 -8.72 9.42 6.03
CA ASP A 54 -7.32 8.99 6.08
C ASP A 54 -6.54 9.72 7.19
N ALA A 55 -6.73 11.05 7.32
CA ALA A 55 -6.08 11.85 8.36
C ALA A 55 -6.45 11.40 9.78
N ARG A 56 -7.74 11.11 10.04
CA ARG A 56 -8.19 10.62 11.35
C ARG A 56 -7.65 9.23 11.65
N VAL A 57 -7.53 8.37 10.64
CA VAL A 57 -6.91 7.04 10.79
C VAL A 57 -5.42 7.16 11.13
N GLN A 58 -4.68 8.07 10.50
CA GLN A 58 -3.27 8.30 10.84
C GLN A 58 -3.11 8.82 12.28
N GLN A 59 -3.94 9.76 12.71
CA GLN A 59 -3.96 10.24 14.10
C GLN A 59 -4.25 9.11 15.09
N LEU A 60 -5.18 8.22 14.78
CA LEU A 60 -5.45 7.05 15.61
C LEU A 60 -4.22 6.14 15.72
N PHE A 61 -3.50 5.90 14.61
CA PHE A 61 -2.27 5.11 14.65
C PHE A 61 -1.16 5.77 15.47
N GLU A 62 -1.03 7.10 15.42
CA GLU A 62 -0.09 7.84 16.29
C GLU A 62 -0.41 7.62 17.78
N LEU A 63 -1.69 7.70 18.16
CA LEU A 63 -2.14 7.42 19.53
C LEU A 63 -1.85 5.97 19.93
N LEU A 64 -2.17 5.00 19.06
CA LEU A 64 -1.92 3.58 19.31
C LEU A 64 -0.41 3.28 19.45
N ASN A 65 0.43 3.93 18.65
CA ASN A 65 1.88 3.82 18.78
C ASN A 65 2.37 4.36 20.12
N GLY A 66 1.81 5.48 20.60
CA GLY A 66 2.09 6.01 21.93
C GLY A 66 1.75 5.00 23.04
N LEU A 67 0.56 4.40 22.99
CA LEU A 67 0.16 3.36 23.95
C LEU A 67 1.03 2.10 23.86
N SER A 68 1.40 1.67 22.65
CA SER A 68 2.30 0.55 22.41
C SER A 68 3.68 0.77 23.05
N GLN A 69 4.20 2.01 23.00
CA GLN A 69 5.48 2.36 23.61
C GLN A 69 5.43 2.41 25.15
N GLN A 70 4.27 2.71 25.74
CA GLN A 70 4.10 2.68 27.20
C GLN A 70 4.08 1.25 27.76
N HIS A 71 3.62 0.28 26.97
CA HIS A 71 3.59 -1.11 27.40
C HIS A 71 4.95 -1.80 27.21
N ALA A 72 5.60 -2.20 28.32
CA ALA A 72 6.96 -2.75 28.31
C ALA A 72 7.17 -3.92 27.33
N GLY A 73 6.19 -4.83 27.21
CA GLY A 73 6.28 -5.97 26.28
C GLY A 73 6.26 -5.55 24.81
N CYS A 74 5.55 -4.48 24.48
CA CYS A 74 5.43 -3.95 23.12
C CYS A 74 6.66 -3.09 22.77
N ALA A 75 7.09 -2.24 23.70
CA ALA A 75 8.31 -1.44 23.59
C ALA A 75 9.56 -2.31 23.36
N ARG A 76 9.71 -3.42 24.13
CA ARG A 76 10.83 -4.35 23.97
C ARG A 76 10.90 -4.97 22.57
N ARG A 77 9.74 -5.22 21.95
CA ARG A 77 9.63 -5.75 20.58
C ARG A 77 9.60 -4.66 19.51
N ARG A 78 9.63 -3.39 19.89
CA ARG A 78 9.51 -2.22 19.00
C ARG A 78 8.26 -2.29 18.10
N LEU A 79 7.13 -2.71 18.67
CA LEU A 79 5.88 -2.77 17.92
C LEU A 79 5.40 -1.35 17.59
N HIS A 80 5.37 -1.03 16.31
CA HIS A 80 5.05 0.29 15.80
C HIS A 80 4.44 0.19 14.41
N ALA A 81 3.27 0.80 14.21
CA ALA A 81 2.66 0.96 12.90
C ALA A 81 3.26 2.20 12.22
N PRO A 82 3.91 2.11 11.05
CA PRO A 82 4.40 3.28 10.33
C PRO A 82 3.26 4.26 10.01
N THR A 83 3.44 5.53 10.35
CA THR A 83 2.50 6.61 10.05
C THR A 83 3.08 7.57 9.02
N PHE A 84 2.20 8.28 8.32
CA PHE A 84 2.57 9.34 7.38
C PHE A 84 1.60 10.52 7.51
N GLY A 85 2.08 11.72 7.19
CA GLY A 85 1.26 12.93 7.27
C GLY A 85 0.15 12.94 6.22
N VAL A 86 -1.02 13.46 6.59
CA VAL A 86 -2.15 13.69 5.68
C VAL A 86 -2.61 15.13 5.84
N VAL A 87 -2.68 15.86 4.74
CA VAL A 87 -3.14 17.25 4.69
C VAL A 87 -4.36 17.31 3.76
N ALA A 88 -5.54 17.47 4.36
CA ALA A 88 -6.76 17.76 3.60
C ALA A 88 -6.73 19.23 3.15
N MET A 89 -6.66 19.47 1.85
CA MET A 89 -6.63 20.83 1.29
C MET A 89 -8.04 21.33 0.95
N SER A 90 -8.91 20.43 0.52
CA SER A 90 -10.33 20.70 0.26
C SER A 90 -11.17 19.43 0.47
N LEU A 91 -12.49 19.52 0.23
CA LEU A 91 -13.40 18.37 0.26
C LEU A 91 -13.16 17.36 -0.88
N SER A 92 -12.28 17.67 -1.83
CA SER A 92 -12.02 16.84 -3.01
C SER A 92 -10.54 16.72 -3.34
N CYS A 93 -9.65 17.20 -2.47
CA CYS A 93 -8.21 17.16 -2.74
C CYS A 93 -7.41 17.13 -1.44
N GLY A 94 -6.35 16.33 -1.41
CA GLY A 94 -5.41 16.28 -0.31
C GLY A 94 -4.05 15.68 -0.67
N LEU A 95 -3.12 15.87 0.26
CA LEU A 95 -1.74 15.40 0.17
C LEU A 95 -1.51 14.33 1.24
N LEU A 96 -0.86 13.24 0.85
CA LEU A 96 -0.40 12.20 1.76
C LEU A 96 1.12 12.11 1.66
N GLY A 97 1.81 11.86 2.77
CA GLY A 97 3.24 11.55 2.75
C GLY A 97 3.50 10.27 1.95
N PHE A 98 4.44 10.31 1.01
CA PHE A 98 4.82 9.11 0.26
C PHE A 98 5.83 8.28 1.05
N VAL A 99 5.58 6.98 1.17
CA VAL A 99 6.48 6.05 1.88
C VAL A 99 7.47 5.43 0.88
N PRO A 100 8.75 5.79 0.91
CA PRO A 100 9.73 5.30 -0.06
C PRO A 100 10.04 3.81 0.16
N GLY A 101 10.47 3.13 -0.91
CA GLY A 101 10.85 1.72 -0.84
C GLY A 101 9.68 0.75 -0.63
N THR A 102 8.45 1.20 -0.87
CA THR A 102 7.24 0.37 -0.76
C THR A 102 6.76 -0.07 -2.14
N ARG A 103 6.12 -1.23 -2.19
CA ARG A 103 5.39 -1.76 -3.36
C ARG A 103 4.06 -2.37 -2.88
N PRO A 104 3.00 -2.32 -3.68
CA PRO A 104 1.78 -3.08 -3.42
C PRO A 104 2.10 -4.56 -3.17
N LEU A 105 1.40 -5.19 -2.23
CA LEU A 105 1.59 -6.60 -1.92
C LEU A 105 1.28 -7.50 -3.13
N GLN A 106 0.29 -7.11 -3.93
CA GLN A 106 -0.05 -7.79 -5.18
C GLN A 106 1.17 -7.90 -6.11
N ASP A 107 1.83 -6.78 -6.42
CA ASP A 107 3.05 -6.75 -7.24
C ASP A 107 4.17 -7.65 -6.67
N ILE A 108 4.29 -7.72 -5.34
CA ILE A 108 5.29 -8.58 -4.67
C ILE A 108 4.95 -10.05 -4.94
N VAL A 109 3.71 -10.47 -4.72
CA VAL A 109 3.28 -11.86 -4.90
C VAL A 109 3.32 -12.25 -6.37
N GLU A 110 2.83 -11.39 -7.27
CA GLU A 110 2.87 -11.58 -8.72
C GLU A 110 4.29 -11.79 -9.24
N SER A 111 5.29 -11.08 -8.67
CA SER A 111 6.68 -11.21 -9.11
C SER A 111 7.30 -12.60 -8.88
N ALA A 112 6.72 -13.42 -8.01
CA ALA A 112 7.17 -14.80 -7.76
C ALA A 112 6.14 -15.86 -8.18
N ALA A 113 4.93 -15.45 -8.58
CA ALA A 113 3.90 -16.36 -9.05
C ALA A 113 4.18 -16.78 -10.51
N PRO A 114 3.71 -17.98 -10.93
CA PRO A 114 3.75 -18.35 -12.35
C PRO A 114 3.00 -17.31 -13.21
N PRO A 115 3.48 -17.00 -14.44
CA PRO A 115 2.79 -16.06 -15.32
C PRO A 115 1.32 -16.46 -15.55
N GLY A 116 0.40 -15.51 -15.41
CA GLY A 116 -1.05 -15.75 -15.56
C GLY A 116 -1.72 -16.51 -14.41
N ALA A 117 -0.98 -16.93 -13.37
CA ALA A 117 -1.55 -17.62 -12.21
C ALA A 117 -2.57 -16.77 -11.47
N MET A 118 -2.28 -15.48 -11.30
CA MET A 118 -3.17 -14.54 -10.61
C MET A 118 -4.44 -14.27 -11.42
N ASP A 119 -4.33 -14.14 -12.74
CA ASP A 119 -5.49 -14.03 -13.64
C ASP A 119 -6.34 -15.29 -13.64
N ALA A 120 -5.70 -16.48 -13.65
CA ALA A 120 -6.39 -17.76 -13.57
C ALA A 120 -7.13 -17.92 -12.23
N ALA A 121 -6.47 -17.57 -11.12
CA ALA A 121 -7.09 -17.56 -9.79
C ALA A 121 -8.28 -16.60 -9.72
N ALA A 122 -8.12 -15.38 -10.26
CA ALA A 122 -9.18 -14.39 -10.32
C ALA A 122 -10.36 -14.86 -11.18
N ALA A 123 -10.11 -15.49 -12.33
CA ALA A 123 -11.14 -16.03 -13.20
C ALA A 123 -11.89 -17.21 -12.54
N ALA A 124 -11.17 -18.11 -11.87
CA ALA A 124 -11.75 -19.22 -11.11
C ALA A 124 -12.62 -18.70 -9.95
N TYR A 125 -12.12 -17.71 -9.20
CA TYR A 125 -12.87 -17.02 -8.15
C TYR A 125 -14.12 -16.33 -8.71
N HIS A 126 -13.97 -15.54 -9.78
CA HIS A 126 -15.10 -14.85 -10.41
C HIS A 126 -16.17 -15.84 -10.88
N ARG A 127 -15.78 -16.97 -11.48
CA ARG A 127 -16.71 -18.03 -11.89
C ARG A 127 -17.40 -18.68 -10.69
N HIS A 128 -16.69 -18.88 -9.58
CA HIS A 128 -17.28 -19.47 -8.39
C HIS A 128 -18.26 -18.53 -7.69
N VAL A 129 -17.91 -17.25 -7.58
CA VAL A 129 -18.66 -16.23 -6.81
C VAL A 129 -19.83 -15.63 -7.61
N TYR A 130 -19.62 -15.41 -8.91
CA TYR A 130 -20.59 -14.80 -9.81
C TYR A 130 -21.10 -15.78 -10.88
N GLY A 131 -20.93 -17.08 -10.63
CA GLY A 131 -21.36 -18.16 -11.53
C GLY A 131 -22.87 -18.26 -11.70
N ALA A 132 -23.28 -19.07 -12.67
CA ALA A 132 -24.62 -19.12 -13.27
C ALA A 132 -25.78 -19.56 -12.35
N ARG A 133 -25.57 -19.78 -11.04
CA ARG A 133 -26.69 -20.02 -10.11
C ARG A 133 -27.57 -18.77 -9.91
N GLY A 134 -27.08 -17.58 -10.29
CA GLY A 134 -27.85 -16.35 -10.29
C GLY A 134 -27.88 -15.67 -11.66
N ALA A 135 -29.05 -15.63 -12.30
CA ALA A 135 -29.30 -14.80 -13.50
C ALA A 135 -29.54 -13.31 -13.14
N ALA A 136 -29.23 -12.90 -11.91
CA ALA A 136 -29.49 -11.54 -11.45
C ALA A 136 -28.60 -10.53 -12.19
N PRO A 137 -29.17 -9.41 -12.68
CA PRO A 137 -28.43 -8.40 -13.43
C PRO A 137 -27.45 -7.60 -12.55
N ASP A 138 -27.67 -7.58 -11.23
CA ASP A 138 -26.84 -6.87 -10.26
C ASP A 138 -25.82 -7.80 -9.58
N GLY A 139 -24.60 -7.29 -9.38
CA GLY A 139 -23.47 -8.06 -8.85
C GLY A 139 -23.69 -8.52 -7.40
N LEU A 140 -24.28 -7.67 -6.55
CA LEU A 140 -24.57 -8.02 -5.16
C LEU A 140 -25.65 -9.09 -5.08
N ARG A 141 -26.74 -8.94 -5.84
CA ARG A 141 -27.82 -9.95 -5.87
C ARG A 141 -27.32 -11.30 -6.38
N ARG A 142 -26.44 -11.30 -7.38
CA ARG A 142 -25.82 -12.53 -7.90
C ARG A 142 -24.91 -13.21 -6.88
N TYR A 143 -24.12 -12.44 -6.13
CA TYR A 143 -23.35 -12.97 -5.00
C TYR A 143 -24.30 -13.65 -3.99
N LEU A 144 -25.32 -12.92 -3.52
CA LEU A 144 -26.25 -13.43 -2.51
C LEU A 144 -26.99 -14.69 -2.99
N SER A 145 -27.50 -14.71 -4.23
CA SER A 145 -28.21 -15.88 -4.75
C SER A 145 -27.29 -17.08 -4.98
N ASN A 146 -26.04 -16.85 -5.37
CA ASN A 146 -25.08 -17.94 -5.57
C ASN A 146 -24.72 -18.64 -4.26
N PHE A 147 -24.64 -17.90 -3.15
CA PHE A 147 -24.32 -18.44 -1.83
C PHE A 147 -25.52 -18.81 -0.97
N ALA A 148 -26.75 -18.39 -1.33
CA ALA A 148 -27.96 -18.64 -0.54
C ALA A 148 -28.19 -20.14 -0.27
N ASP A 149 -27.97 -20.98 -1.29
CA ASP A 149 -28.18 -22.43 -1.22
C ASP A 149 -26.85 -23.22 -1.19
N MET A 150 -25.71 -22.53 -1.04
CA MET A 150 -24.39 -23.18 -1.08
C MET A 150 -23.98 -23.69 0.29
N GLY A 151 -23.73 -25.00 0.39
CA GLY A 151 -23.16 -25.60 1.60
C GLY A 151 -21.71 -25.18 1.86
N ALA A 152 -21.29 -25.26 3.13
CA ALA A 152 -19.93 -24.86 3.54
C ALA A 152 -18.82 -25.65 2.80
N GLU A 153 -19.02 -26.95 2.56
CA GLU A 153 -18.07 -27.79 1.82
C GLU A 153 -17.93 -27.36 0.36
N GLU A 154 -19.04 -26.99 -0.28
CA GLU A 154 -19.02 -26.52 -1.66
C GLU A 154 -18.30 -25.18 -1.78
N ALA A 155 -18.53 -24.26 -0.85
CA ALA A 155 -17.83 -22.98 -0.78
C ALA A 155 -16.32 -23.17 -0.55
N ALA A 156 -15.95 -24.07 0.37
CA ALA A 156 -14.55 -24.40 0.64
C ALA A 156 -13.87 -25.03 -0.59
N ALA A 157 -14.55 -25.93 -1.31
CA ALA A 157 -14.06 -26.51 -2.55
C ALA A 157 -13.89 -25.45 -3.65
N GLY A 158 -14.80 -24.48 -3.73
CA GLY A 158 -14.70 -23.34 -4.65
C GLY A 158 -13.50 -22.46 -4.39
N LEU A 159 -13.27 -22.09 -3.13
CA LEU A 159 -12.08 -21.35 -2.73
C LEU A 159 -10.81 -22.15 -3.03
N SER A 160 -10.79 -23.44 -2.72
CA SER A 160 -9.65 -24.33 -2.97
C SER A 160 -9.29 -24.41 -4.45
N ARG A 161 -10.30 -24.44 -5.34
CA ARG A 161 -10.07 -24.38 -6.80
C ARG A 161 -9.44 -23.06 -7.23
N ALA A 162 -9.90 -21.94 -6.67
CA ALA A 162 -9.35 -20.63 -7.02
C ALA A 162 -7.91 -20.47 -6.52
N THR A 163 -7.62 -20.91 -5.29
CA THR A 163 -6.28 -20.80 -4.69
C THR A 163 -5.29 -21.81 -5.25
N ALA A 164 -5.74 -22.95 -5.81
CA ALA A 164 -4.88 -23.96 -6.43
C ALA A 164 -4.02 -23.42 -7.59
N HIS A 165 -4.43 -22.31 -8.22
CA HIS A 165 -3.63 -21.64 -9.25
C HIS A 165 -2.39 -20.94 -8.69
N LEU A 166 -2.32 -20.71 -7.38
CA LEU A 166 -1.24 -19.98 -6.73
C LEU A 166 -0.46 -20.90 -5.82
N PRO A 167 0.88 -20.90 -5.90
CA PRO A 167 1.66 -21.64 -4.93
C PRO A 167 1.50 -21.00 -3.55
N TRP A 168 1.26 -21.81 -2.52
CA TRP A 168 1.17 -21.31 -1.14
C TRP A 168 2.46 -20.60 -0.69
N THR A 169 3.57 -20.90 -1.37
CA THR A 169 4.89 -20.33 -1.12
C THR A 169 5.14 -18.99 -1.82
N ALA A 170 4.21 -18.49 -2.65
CA ALA A 170 4.44 -17.30 -3.49
C ALA A 170 4.99 -16.11 -2.71
N LEU A 171 4.41 -15.79 -1.56
CA LEU A 171 4.88 -14.68 -0.71
C LEU A 171 6.28 -14.95 -0.15
N ARG A 172 6.53 -16.17 0.33
CA ARG A 172 7.85 -16.56 0.87
C ARG A 172 8.92 -16.44 -0.21
N ASP A 173 8.63 -16.98 -1.40
CA ASP A 173 9.57 -17.01 -2.50
C ASP A 173 9.84 -15.59 -3.03
N ALA A 174 8.81 -14.73 -3.12
CA ALA A 174 8.96 -13.31 -3.42
C ALA A 174 9.84 -12.57 -2.41
N VAL A 175 9.64 -12.81 -1.12
CA VAL A 175 10.47 -12.22 -0.05
C VAL A 175 11.92 -12.70 -0.15
N LEU A 176 12.16 -13.98 -0.48
CA LEU A 176 13.51 -14.50 -0.68
C LEU A 176 14.18 -13.88 -1.92
N MET A 177 13.45 -13.70 -3.02
CA MET A 177 13.96 -13.00 -4.20
C MET A 177 14.37 -11.56 -3.85
N LEU A 178 13.58 -10.84 -3.06
CA LEU A 178 13.92 -9.48 -2.63
C LEU A 178 15.19 -9.39 -1.78
N ARG A 179 15.55 -10.45 -1.06
CA ARG A 179 16.79 -10.52 -0.27
C ARG A 179 18.03 -10.78 -1.12
N THR A 180 17.87 -11.41 -2.29
CA THR A 180 18.98 -11.83 -3.16
C THR A 180 19.40 -10.78 -4.17
N ILE A 181 18.63 -9.69 -4.34
CA ILE A 181 19.07 -8.51 -5.10
C ILE A 181 20.33 -7.95 -4.40
N PRO A 182 21.52 -7.98 -5.04
CA PRO A 182 22.72 -7.43 -4.44
C PRO A 182 22.45 -5.96 -4.15
N ARG A 183 22.67 -5.51 -2.92
CA ARG A 183 22.66 -4.08 -2.60
C ARG A 183 23.55 -3.37 -3.61
N GLY A 184 22.93 -2.62 -4.52
CA GLY A 184 23.62 -1.88 -5.56
C GLY A 184 24.76 -1.09 -4.92
N ARG A 185 25.96 -1.27 -5.48
CA ARG A 185 27.17 -0.49 -5.22
C ARG A 185 26.81 0.94 -4.84
N GLY A 186 27.23 1.35 -3.64
CA GLY A 186 27.14 2.72 -3.18
C GLY A 186 27.61 3.67 -4.28
N GLY A 187 26.72 4.59 -4.66
CA GLY A 187 27.05 5.70 -5.54
C GLY A 187 28.26 6.42 -4.96
N ARG A 188 29.38 6.33 -5.69
CA ARG A 188 30.57 7.13 -5.45
C ARG A 188 30.15 8.59 -5.42
N ARG A 189 30.14 9.20 -4.23
CA ARG A 189 30.16 10.66 -4.09
C ARG A 189 31.44 11.15 -4.77
N HIS A 190 31.31 11.66 -5.98
CA HIS A 190 32.35 12.49 -6.57
C HIS A 190 32.45 13.78 -5.74
N ARG A 191 33.37 13.80 -4.77
CA ARG A 191 34.04 15.05 -4.40
C ARG A 191 34.90 15.45 -5.59
N ARG A 192 34.49 16.48 -6.32
CA ARG A 192 35.46 17.31 -7.05
C ARG A 192 35.67 18.58 -6.23
N ARG A 193 36.96 18.92 -6.18
CA ARG A 193 37.58 20.05 -5.48
C ARG A 193 37.03 21.37 -5.98
#